data_AF-A0A3S5BDA0-F1
#
_entry.id   AF-A0A3S5BDA0-F1
#
_cell.length_a   1.000
_cell.length_b   1.000
_cell.length_c   1.000
_cell.angle_alpha   90.00
_cell.angle_beta   90.00
_cell.angle_gamma   90.00
#
_symmetry.space_group_name_H-M   'P 1'
#
loop_
_entity.id
_entity.type
_entity.pdbx_description
1 polymer ?
#
loop_
_entity_poly.entity_id
_entity_poly.type
_entity_poly.pdbx_seq_one_letter_code
_entity_poly.pdbx_strand_id
1 'polypeptide(L)'
;MLRPLSLEPTVSASSRQAEWDFEVDNTLTIRKPVKSGFLVSFLVDARGGLVQAQRRMDLRFLIPPNAAPGPTRIVCRMLRPDRAYSRPSLNDGDSLASRLLEMGPYHLRFTSPILIEVPHCASLRGREREVIILRSDNGDTWKEHQVEATDQAVQDALGSSFGEFDCLFLCMN
;
A
#
# COMPACT_ATOMS: atom_id res chain seq x y z
N MET A 1 -28.89 -41.56 65.53
CA MET A 1 -27.47 -41.93 65.34
C MET A 1 -26.64 -40.65 65.17
N LEU A 2 -25.41 -40.66 65.70
CA LEU A 2 -24.32 -39.67 65.64
C LEU A 2 -23.95 -39.32 64.17
N ARG A 3 -23.32 -38.21 63.71
CA ARG A 3 -22.51 -37.08 64.22
C ARG A 3 -22.50 -35.93 63.14
N PRO A 4 -21.94 -34.73 63.40
CA PRO A 4 -22.14 -33.48 62.63
C PRO A 4 -20.95 -32.94 61.80
N LEU A 5 -21.23 -31.87 61.04
CA LEU A 5 -20.44 -30.71 60.54
C LEU A 5 -19.18 -30.90 59.67
N SER A 6 -19.15 -30.21 58.53
CA SER A 6 -18.06 -29.31 58.12
C SER A 6 -18.52 -28.33 57.02
N LEU A 7 -18.24 -27.04 57.23
CA LEU A 7 -18.27 -25.96 56.24
C LEU A 7 -17.14 -26.15 55.20
N GLU A 8 -17.31 -25.58 54.00
CA GLU A 8 -16.50 -24.46 53.49
C GLU A 8 -16.88 -24.15 52.02
N PRO A 9 -16.83 -22.88 51.59
CA PRO A 9 -17.15 -22.45 50.23
C PRO A 9 -15.92 -22.60 49.33
N THR A 10 -16.09 -22.81 48.02
CA THR A 10 -14.98 -22.57 47.10
C THR A 10 -15.47 -22.13 45.72
N VAL A 11 -15.28 -20.84 45.48
CA VAL A 11 -15.25 -20.22 44.16
C VAL A 11 -14.15 -20.93 43.36
N SER A 12 -14.49 -21.67 42.31
CA SER A 12 -13.51 -22.07 41.31
C SER A 12 -13.69 -21.20 40.08
N ALA A 13 -12.83 -20.19 40.01
CA ALA A 13 -12.66 -19.29 38.89
C ALA A 13 -12.52 -20.07 37.56
N SER A 14 -13.09 -19.49 36.51
CA SER A 14 -12.84 -19.87 35.13
C SER A 14 -11.34 -19.81 34.82
N SER A 15 -10.66 -20.95 34.88
CA SER A 15 -9.36 -21.12 34.24
C SER A 15 -9.61 -21.34 32.74
N ARG A 16 -9.78 -20.26 31.98
CA ARG A 16 -9.46 -20.29 30.55
C ARG A 16 -7.95 -20.40 30.45
N GLN A 17 -7.44 -21.63 30.57
CA GLN A 17 -6.14 -21.94 30.01
C GLN A 17 -6.31 -21.78 28.50
N ALA A 18 -5.83 -20.65 27.99
CA ALA A 18 -5.51 -20.51 26.58
C ALA A 18 -4.38 -21.51 26.33
N GLU A 19 -4.78 -22.71 25.91
CA GLU A 19 -3.90 -23.74 25.41
C GLU A 19 -3.22 -23.14 24.18
N TRP A 20 -1.95 -22.75 24.35
CA TRP A 20 -1.11 -22.29 23.25
C TRP A 20 -0.81 -23.50 22.38
N ASP A 21 -1.72 -23.80 21.47
CA ASP A 21 -1.57 -24.84 20.48
C ASP A 21 -0.52 -24.37 19.47
N PHE A 22 0.73 -24.78 19.66
CA PHE A 22 1.79 -24.60 18.68
C PHE A 22 1.61 -25.66 17.61
N GLU A 23 0.67 -25.44 16.69
CA GLU A 23 0.73 -26.13 15.41
C GLU A 23 2.03 -25.71 14.70
N VAL A 24 2.98 -26.64 14.63
CA VAL A 24 4.20 -26.49 13.84
C VAL A 24 3.80 -26.64 12.37
N ASP A 25 3.35 -25.53 11.78
CA ASP A 25 2.93 -25.46 10.39
C ASP A 25 4.16 -25.30 9.48
N ASN A 26 4.92 -26.39 9.32
CA ASN A 26 6.02 -26.49 8.35
C ASN A 26 5.51 -26.74 6.92
N THR A 27 4.29 -26.34 6.60
CA THR A 27 3.88 -26.22 5.21
C THR A 27 4.66 -25.06 4.58
N LEU A 28 5.12 -25.21 3.34
CA LEU A 28 5.60 -24.07 2.55
C LEU A 28 4.42 -23.13 2.38
N THR A 29 4.22 -22.22 3.33
CA THR A 29 3.14 -21.24 3.26
C THR A 29 3.47 -20.37 2.05
N ILE A 30 2.85 -20.64 0.91
CA ILE A 30 2.73 -19.66 -0.17
C ILE A 30 1.86 -18.55 0.42
N ARG A 31 2.50 -17.64 1.15
CA ARG A 31 1.82 -16.57 1.89
C ARG A 31 1.23 -15.64 0.85
N LYS A 32 -0.09 -15.74 0.67
CA LYS A 32 -0.86 -14.88 -0.25
C LYS A 32 -0.51 -13.41 0.07
N PRO A 33 -0.44 -12.53 -0.95
CA PRO A 33 -0.18 -11.12 -0.75
C PRO A 33 -1.12 -10.54 0.31
N VAL A 34 -0.57 -9.76 1.25
CA VAL A 34 -1.35 -9.22 2.36
C VAL A 34 -2.30 -8.15 1.82
N LYS A 35 -3.60 -8.29 2.09
CA LYS A 35 -4.58 -7.22 1.87
C LYS A 35 -4.72 -6.41 3.16
N SER A 36 -4.38 -5.12 3.12
CA SER A 36 -4.40 -4.27 4.31
C SER A 36 -4.83 -2.83 3.99
N GLY A 37 -5.31 -2.11 5.01
CA GLY A 37 -5.66 -0.70 4.93
C GLY A 37 -4.58 0.21 5.52
N PHE A 38 -4.45 1.44 5.03
CA PHE A 38 -3.58 2.45 5.65
C PHE A 38 -4.20 3.85 5.72
N LEU A 39 -3.80 4.63 6.71
CA LEU A 39 -4.16 6.05 6.82
C LEU A 39 -3.09 6.96 6.24
N VAL A 40 -1.83 6.72 6.61
CA VAL A 40 -0.65 7.52 6.23
C VAL A 40 0.55 6.63 5.93
N SER A 41 0.64 5.45 6.52
CA SER A 41 1.76 4.53 6.31
C SER A 41 1.38 3.08 6.54
N PHE A 42 2.12 2.15 5.94
CA PHE A 42 1.98 0.71 6.13
C PHE A 42 3.34 0.02 6.13
N LEU A 43 3.40 -1.21 6.62
CA LEU A 43 4.58 -2.07 6.54
C LEU A 43 4.43 -3.02 5.35
N VAL A 44 5.51 -3.17 4.59
CA VAL A 44 5.63 -4.12 3.50
C VAL A 44 6.87 -4.98 3.71
N ASP A 45 6.79 -6.25 3.34
CA ASP A 45 7.92 -7.18 3.34
C ASP A 45 7.98 -7.94 2.00
N ALA A 46 8.88 -8.91 1.90
CA ALA A 46 9.07 -9.72 0.69
C ALA A 46 7.81 -10.49 0.25
N ARG A 47 6.75 -10.60 1.05
CA ARG A 47 5.48 -11.21 0.59
C ARG A 47 4.73 -10.31 -0.39
N GLY A 48 5.01 -9.01 -0.39
CA GLY A 48 4.20 -8.04 -1.12
C GLY A 48 2.81 -7.89 -0.51
N GLY A 49 1.90 -7.27 -1.26
CA GLY A 49 0.55 -7.01 -0.78
C GLY A 49 -0.23 -6.01 -1.63
N LEU A 50 -1.55 -6.01 -1.42
CA LEU A 50 -2.45 -4.97 -1.88
C LEU A 50 -2.81 -4.09 -0.69
N VAL A 51 -2.37 -2.84 -0.70
CA VAL A 51 -2.57 -1.91 0.42
C VAL A 51 -3.42 -0.74 -0.05
N GLN A 52 -4.62 -0.61 0.52
CA GLN A 52 -5.60 0.39 0.12
C GLN A 52 -5.71 1.51 1.16
N ALA A 53 -5.81 2.76 0.72
CA ALA A 53 -5.95 3.88 1.63
C ALA A 53 -7.38 3.93 2.20
N GLN A 54 -7.52 4.02 3.52
CA GLN A 54 -8.84 4.06 4.16
C GLN A 54 -9.60 5.38 3.90
N ARG A 55 -8.86 6.49 3.70
CA ARG A 55 -9.45 7.81 3.46
C ARG A 55 -9.82 8.06 2.00
N ARG A 56 -9.32 7.24 1.07
CA ARG A 56 -9.47 7.40 -0.37
C ARG A 56 -9.47 6.02 -1.01
N MET A 57 -10.65 5.50 -1.31
CA MET A 57 -10.80 4.12 -1.80
C MET A 57 -10.00 3.84 -3.08
N ASP A 58 -9.79 4.85 -3.92
CA ASP A 58 -9.11 4.69 -5.21
C ASP A 58 -7.58 4.89 -5.10
N LEU A 59 -7.04 5.11 -3.90
CA LEU A 59 -5.59 5.10 -3.67
C LEU A 59 -5.17 3.71 -3.17
N ARG A 60 -4.46 2.97 -4.00
CA ARG A 60 -3.98 1.61 -3.66
C ARG A 60 -2.57 1.35 -4.16
N PHE A 61 -1.83 0.58 -3.38
CA PHE A 61 -0.50 0.07 -3.68
C PHE A 61 -0.61 -1.41 -3.98
N LEU A 62 -0.14 -1.82 -5.16
CA LEU A 62 0.00 -3.21 -5.55
C LEU A 62 1.49 -3.52 -5.57
N ILE A 63 1.91 -4.32 -4.59
CA ILE A 63 3.31 -4.66 -4.38
C ILE A 63 3.45 -6.14 -4.70
N PRO A 64 4.13 -6.50 -5.79
CA PRO A 64 4.39 -7.89 -6.15
C PRO A 64 5.20 -8.61 -5.05
N PRO A 65 5.07 -9.95 -4.96
CA PRO A 65 5.94 -10.72 -4.09
C PRO A 65 7.41 -10.53 -4.49
N ASN A 66 8.30 -10.50 -3.49
CA ASN A 66 9.74 -10.27 -3.59
C ASN A 66 10.16 -8.89 -4.11
N ALA A 67 9.23 -7.96 -4.35
CA ALA A 67 9.58 -6.60 -4.76
C ALA A 67 10.28 -5.81 -3.65
N ALA A 68 9.89 -5.98 -2.38
CA ALA A 68 10.51 -5.27 -1.27
C ALA A 68 11.84 -5.95 -0.86
N PRO A 69 12.97 -5.22 -0.79
CA PRO A 69 14.27 -5.80 -0.42
C PRO A 69 14.33 -6.25 1.05
N GLY A 70 13.44 -5.71 1.89
CA GLY A 70 13.30 -6.09 3.28
C GLY A 70 12.07 -5.41 3.91
N PRO A 71 11.76 -5.73 5.19
CA PRO A 71 10.65 -5.12 5.91
C PRO A 71 10.78 -3.59 5.98
N THR A 72 9.95 -2.88 5.23
CA THR A 72 10.05 -1.44 5.06
C THR A 72 8.72 -0.77 5.41
N ARG A 73 8.78 0.38 6.08
CA ARG A 73 7.59 1.20 6.35
C ARG A 73 7.44 2.24 5.24
N ILE A 74 6.44 2.04 4.39
CA ILE A 74 6.07 3.00 3.35
C ILE A 74 5.16 4.05 3.97
N VAL A 75 5.52 5.31 3.77
CA VAL A 75 4.72 6.48 4.14
C VAL A 75 4.18 7.08 2.85
N CYS A 76 2.88 7.38 2.81
CA CYS A 76 2.21 8.04 1.70
C CYS A 76 1.29 9.12 2.27
N ARG A 77 1.59 10.39 1.97
CA ARG A 77 0.76 11.53 2.36
C ARG A 77 0.27 12.24 1.11
N MET A 78 -1.05 12.40 1.02
CA MET A 78 -1.64 13.31 0.04
C MET A 78 -1.54 14.73 0.54
N LEU A 79 -0.62 15.51 -0.05
CA LEU A 79 -0.45 16.91 0.26
C LEU A 79 -1.60 17.73 -0.32
N ARG A 80 -1.93 18.80 0.41
CA ARG A 80 -2.74 19.87 -0.18
C ARG A 80 -1.81 20.78 -0.99
N PRO A 81 -2.26 21.36 -2.11
CA PRO A 81 -1.40 22.20 -2.95
C PRO A 81 -0.69 23.32 -2.18
N ASP A 82 -1.35 23.93 -1.18
CA ASP A 82 -0.80 24.98 -0.29
C ASP A 82 0.37 24.52 0.58
N ARG A 83 0.54 23.20 0.79
CA ARG A 83 1.56 22.63 1.68
C ARG A 83 2.73 21.99 0.96
N ALA A 84 2.74 21.97 -0.37
CA ALA A 84 3.85 21.44 -1.15
C ALA A 84 4.98 22.46 -1.21
N TYR A 85 6.18 22.06 -0.73
CA TYR A 85 7.36 22.92 -0.60
C TYR A 85 7.84 23.45 -1.96
N SER A 86 7.92 22.58 -2.98
CA SER A 86 8.05 22.99 -4.38
C SER A 86 6.96 22.29 -5.20
N ARG A 87 6.32 23.05 -6.08
CA ARG A 87 5.32 22.51 -7.03
C ARG A 87 5.99 22.32 -8.39
N PRO A 88 5.53 21.34 -9.19
CA PRO A 88 5.96 21.25 -10.57
C PRO A 88 5.65 22.55 -11.32
N SER A 89 6.59 23.03 -12.12
CA SER A 89 6.35 24.12 -13.06
C SER A 89 5.42 23.61 -14.15
N LEU A 90 4.23 24.20 -14.26
CA LEU A 90 3.23 23.86 -15.26
C LEU A 90 3.24 24.94 -16.35
N ASN A 91 3.06 24.54 -17.61
CA ASN A 91 2.92 25.50 -18.70
C ASN A 91 1.48 26.04 -18.76
N ASP A 92 1.26 27.06 -19.59
CA ASP A 92 -0.07 27.58 -19.85
C ASP A 92 -0.97 26.49 -20.46
N GLY A 93 -2.05 26.15 -19.75
CA GLY A 93 -2.98 25.07 -20.14
C GLY A 93 -2.80 23.76 -19.37
N ASP A 94 -1.69 23.59 -18.66
CA ASP A 94 -1.44 22.43 -17.82
C ASP A 94 -2.16 22.57 -16.46
N SER A 95 -2.57 21.45 -15.89
CA SER A 95 -3.17 21.42 -14.56
C SER A 95 -2.86 20.11 -13.84
N LEU A 96 -2.84 20.16 -12.50
CA LEU A 96 -2.67 18.95 -11.71
C LEU A 96 -3.90 18.06 -11.83
N ALA A 97 -3.71 16.85 -12.35
CA ALA A 97 -4.74 15.82 -12.44
C ALA A 97 -5.12 15.24 -11.06
N SER A 98 -4.17 15.21 -10.11
CA SER A 98 -4.34 14.66 -8.77
C SER A 98 -3.63 15.52 -7.72
N ARG A 99 -3.82 15.18 -6.44
CA ARG A 99 -3.04 15.80 -5.35
C ARG A 99 -1.63 15.22 -5.33
N LEU A 100 -0.66 16.05 -4.94
CA LEU A 100 0.73 15.62 -4.79
C LEU A 100 0.84 14.55 -3.69
N LEU A 101 1.54 13.46 -4.01
CA LEU A 101 1.81 12.35 -3.11
C LEU A 101 3.24 12.48 -2.60
N GLU A 102 3.38 12.70 -1.30
CA GLU A 102 4.66 12.64 -0.61
C GLU A 102 4.89 11.20 -0.13
N MET A 103 5.98 10.61 -0.62
CA MET A 103 6.34 9.22 -0.35
C MET A 103 7.58 9.13 0.53
N GLY A 104 7.59 8.16 1.44
CA GLY A 104 8.76 7.79 2.24
C GLY A 104 8.88 6.27 2.34
N PRO A 105 10.09 5.71 2.53
CA PRO A 105 11.38 6.40 2.70
C PRO A 105 11.93 6.96 1.38
N TYR A 106 12.63 8.11 1.45
CA TYR A 106 13.33 8.66 0.29
C TYR A 106 14.43 7.69 -0.16
N HIS A 107 14.56 7.51 -1.48
CA HIS A 107 15.53 6.61 -2.11
C HIS A 107 15.34 5.11 -1.82
N LEU A 108 14.19 4.69 -1.29
CA LEU A 108 13.83 3.27 -1.32
C LEU A 108 13.73 2.83 -2.78
N ARG A 109 14.37 1.72 -3.11
CA ARG A 109 14.23 1.04 -4.40
C ARG A 109 13.66 -0.34 -4.20
N PHE A 110 12.63 -0.66 -4.98
CA PHE A 110 12.12 -2.01 -5.03
C PHE A 110 12.96 -2.84 -6.00
N THR A 111 13.10 -4.13 -5.73
CA THR A 111 13.78 -5.08 -6.63
C THR A 111 12.96 -5.31 -7.91
N SER A 112 11.66 -5.07 -7.84
CA SER A 112 10.72 -5.20 -8.96
C SER A 112 9.75 -4.02 -8.96
N PRO A 113 9.22 -3.63 -10.13
CA PRO A 113 8.31 -2.49 -10.21
C PRO A 113 7.05 -2.71 -9.37
N ILE A 114 6.63 -1.68 -8.65
CA ILE A 114 5.36 -1.68 -7.92
C ILE A 114 4.36 -0.78 -8.63
N LEU A 115 3.07 -1.04 -8.43
CA LEU A 115 2.01 -0.21 -9.00
C LEU A 115 1.30 0.58 -7.92
N ILE A 116 0.98 1.82 -8.23
CA ILE A 116 0.20 2.70 -7.37
C ILE A 116 -0.93 3.27 -8.19
N GLU A 117 -2.16 2.97 -7.80
CA GLU A 117 -3.30 3.65 -8.39
C GLU A 117 -3.58 4.94 -7.65
N VAL A 118 -3.77 6.01 -8.40
CA VAL A 118 -3.95 7.35 -7.84
C VAL A 118 -5.26 7.95 -8.32
N PRO A 119 -6.14 8.39 -7.40
CA PRO A 119 -7.35 9.10 -7.80
C PRO A 119 -6.99 10.41 -8.49
N HIS A 120 -7.58 10.63 -9.67
CA HIS A 120 -7.43 11.86 -10.44
C HIS A 120 -8.79 12.41 -10.88
N CYS A 121 -8.84 13.69 -11.20
CA CYS A 121 -10.02 14.39 -11.74
C CYS A 121 -9.79 14.92 -13.16
N ALA A 122 -8.88 14.28 -13.91
CA ALA A 122 -8.56 14.68 -15.28
C ALA A 122 -9.66 14.22 -16.25
N SER A 123 -10.10 15.13 -17.13
CA SER A 123 -10.98 14.80 -18.25
C SER A 123 -10.14 14.67 -19.51
N LEU A 124 -9.98 13.46 -20.03
CA LEU A 124 -9.13 13.17 -21.20
C LEU A 124 -9.81 13.46 -22.55
N ARG A 125 -11.12 13.78 -22.55
CA ARG A 125 -11.94 14.19 -23.71
C ARG A 125 -11.54 13.52 -25.04
N GLY A 126 -11.58 12.20 -25.11
CA GLY A 126 -11.31 11.49 -26.37
C GLY A 126 -9.89 11.67 -26.93
N ARG A 127 -8.87 11.87 -26.06
CA ARG A 127 -7.45 12.11 -26.34
C ARG A 127 -7.04 13.56 -26.64
N GLU A 128 -7.87 14.55 -26.33
CA GLU A 128 -7.44 15.96 -26.37
C GLU A 128 -6.44 16.32 -25.27
N ARG A 129 -6.38 15.51 -24.21
CA ARG A 129 -5.52 15.73 -23.05
C ARG A 129 -4.87 14.42 -22.63
N GLU A 130 -3.62 14.51 -22.20
CA GLU A 130 -2.86 13.40 -21.62
C GLU A 130 -2.52 13.68 -20.14
N VAL A 131 -2.17 12.62 -19.41
CA VAL A 131 -1.69 12.74 -18.04
C VAL A 131 -0.22 12.34 -18.01
N ILE A 132 0.62 13.28 -17.61
CA ILE A 132 2.06 13.07 -17.44
C ILE A 132 2.35 12.88 -15.95
N ILE A 133 3.19 11.91 -15.65
CA ILE A 133 3.62 11.62 -14.28
C ILE A 133 4.91 12.40 -14.00
N LEU A 134 4.87 13.29 -13.01
CA LEU A 134 6.04 14.03 -12.55
C LEU A 134 6.52 13.48 -11.20
N ARG A 135 7.83 13.30 -11.07
CA ARG A 135 8.52 12.85 -9.85
C ARG A 135 9.56 13.88 -9.42
N SER A 136 9.74 14.04 -8.11
CA SER A 136 10.85 14.79 -7.53
C SER A 136 11.62 13.89 -6.56
N ASP A 137 12.94 13.84 -6.71
CA ASP A 137 13.82 13.02 -5.86
C ASP A 137 14.38 13.80 -4.65
N ASN A 138 14.34 15.14 -4.71
CA ASN A 138 14.89 16.05 -3.71
C ASN A 138 13.86 17.04 -3.14
N GLY A 139 12.64 17.08 -3.70
CA GLY A 139 11.60 18.02 -3.31
C GLY A 139 11.71 19.40 -3.96
N ASP A 140 12.73 19.65 -4.78
CA ASP A 140 12.99 20.94 -5.41
C ASP A 140 12.77 20.89 -6.93
N THR A 141 13.32 19.88 -7.60
CA THR A 141 13.23 19.72 -9.06
C THR A 141 12.28 18.59 -9.43
N TRP A 142 11.48 18.83 -10.47
CA TRP A 142 10.51 17.87 -10.99
C TRP A 142 10.98 17.35 -12.35
N LYS A 143 10.88 16.04 -12.54
CA LYS A 143 11.23 15.36 -13.79
C LYS A 143 10.11 14.42 -14.17
N GLU A 144 9.96 14.19 -15.46
CA GLU A 144 9.03 13.20 -15.96
C GLU A 144 9.43 11.79 -15.55
N HIS A 145 8.46 11.02 -15.08
CA HIS A 145 8.63 9.63 -14.75
C HIS A 145 8.49 8.79 -16.02
N GLN A 146 9.60 8.25 -16.51
CA GLN A 146 9.65 7.60 -17.83
C GLN A 146 9.13 6.16 -17.88
N VAL A 147 8.73 5.57 -16.76
CA VAL A 147 8.15 4.22 -16.78
C VAL A 147 6.66 4.34 -17.09
N GLU A 148 6.30 4.07 -18.33
CA GLU A 148 4.90 3.93 -18.73
C GLU A 148 4.33 2.63 -18.16
N ALA A 149 3.21 2.73 -17.46
CA ALA A 149 2.43 1.57 -17.03
C ALA A 149 1.61 1.02 -18.20
N THR A 150 2.30 0.51 -19.22
CA THR A 150 1.65 -0.23 -20.32
C THR A 150 0.97 -1.48 -19.77
N ASP A 151 -0.09 -1.96 -20.42
CA ASP A 151 -0.80 -3.18 -19.98
C ASP A 151 0.16 -4.36 -19.82
N GLN A 152 1.16 -4.47 -20.70
CA GLN A 152 2.21 -5.47 -20.59
C GLN A 152 3.09 -5.27 -19.36
N ALA A 153 3.53 -4.04 -19.06
CA ALA A 153 4.31 -3.75 -17.86
C ALA A 153 3.52 -3.98 -16.56
N VAL A 154 2.22 -3.69 -16.58
CA VAL A 154 1.28 -3.99 -15.49
C VAL A 154 1.17 -5.50 -15.31
N GLN A 155 0.99 -6.25 -16.39
CA GLN A 155 0.88 -7.70 -16.39
C GLN A 155 2.19 -8.39 -15.96
N ASP A 156 3.33 -7.88 -16.40
CA ASP A 156 4.66 -8.41 -16.03
C ASP A 156 4.97 -8.14 -14.55
N ALA A 157 4.55 -6.99 -14.02
CA ALA A 157 4.74 -6.66 -12.61
C ALA A 157 3.79 -7.43 -11.68
N LEU A 158 2.51 -7.59 -12.05
CA LEU A 158 1.50 -8.20 -11.17
C LEU A 158 1.33 -9.71 -11.37
N GLY A 159 1.72 -10.25 -12.53
CA GLY A 159 1.41 -11.61 -12.94
C GLY A 159 -0.10 -11.89 -12.89
N SER A 160 -0.50 -13.14 -12.55
CA SER A 160 -1.92 -13.51 -12.33
C SER A 160 -2.46 -13.12 -10.96
N SER A 161 -1.73 -12.32 -10.17
CA SER A 161 -2.01 -12.14 -8.73
C SER A 161 -3.11 -11.12 -8.44
N PHE A 162 -3.46 -10.28 -9.42
CA PHE A 162 -4.35 -9.14 -9.27
C PHE A 162 -5.19 -8.99 -10.57
N GLY A 163 -6.49 -8.68 -10.43
CA GLY A 163 -7.47 -8.72 -11.53
C GLY A 163 -7.32 -7.60 -12.57
N GLU A 164 -8.32 -7.41 -13.43
CA GLU A 164 -8.35 -6.37 -14.47
C GLU A 164 -8.62 -4.97 -13.86
N PHE A 165 -8.02 -3.91 -14.42
CA PHE A 165 -8.03 -2.58 -13.82
C PHE A 165 -8.10 -1.43 -14.85
N ASP A 166 -9.01 -0.48 -14.64
CA ASP A 166 -9.25 0.69 -15.51
C ASP A 166 -8.65 2.01 -14.94
N CYS A 167 -7.52 1.96 -14.23
CA CYS A 167 -7.01 3.13 -13.49
C CYS A 167 -5.60 3.53 -13.90
N LEU A 168 -5.28 4.83 -13.77
CA LEU A 168 -3.92 5.33 -13.95
C LEU A 168 -3.00 4.73 -12.89
N PHE A 169 -2.07 3.90 -13.33
CA PHE A 169 -1.04 3.32 -12.51
C PHE A 169 0.23 4.17 -12.56
N LEU A 170 0.75 4.54 -11.40
CA LEU A 170 2.13 4.99 -11.26
C LEU A 170 2.98 3.75 -11.01
N CYS A 171 3.85 3.43 -11.95
CA CYS A 171 4.91 2.47 -11.73
C CYS A 171 5.99 3.15 -10.85
N MET A 172 6.46 2.52 -9.79
CA MET A 172 7.62 3.01 -9.04
C MET A 172 8.70 1.94 -8.98
N ASN A 173 9.95 2.36 -9.16
CA ASN A 173 11.17 1.53 -9.07
C ASN A 173 12.12 2.15 -8.05
#